data_AF-A0A7W3JNH5-F1
#
_entry.id   AF-A0A7W3JNH5-F1
#
_cell.length_a   1.000
_cell.length_b   1.000
_cell.length_c   1.000
_cell.angle_alpha   90.00
_cell.angle_beta   90.00
_cell.angle_gamma   90.00
#
_symmetry.space_group_name_H-M   'P 1'
#
loop_
_entity.id
_entity.type
_entity.pdbx_description
1 polymer ?
#
loop_
_entity_poly.entity_id
_entity_poly.type
_entity_poly.pdbx_seq_one_letter_code
_entity_poly.pdbx_strand_id
1 'polypeptide(L)'
;MAGTLILRGHVRDQKRILGFVVLIVAFAATSATFDSRWLSGILLALAMGALNTVFTRDGEISFGVTYMTGALVKLGQGLVAAARGGSRTVWVRHFVMWASIAVGAALGALSYAAIQKGALWAIVLVLATIYAVPSKRAA
;
A
#
# COMPACT_ATOMS: atom_id res chain seq x y z
N MET A 1 -3.88 0.83 13.42
CA MET A 1 -4.67 0.46 14.62
C MET A 1 -4.97 -1.05 14.67
N ALA A 2 -5.41 -1.72 13.61
CA ALA A 2 -5.60 -3.19 13.64
C ALA A 2 -4.28 -4.00 13.57
N GLY A 3 -3.32 -3.59 12.74
CA GLY A 3 -2.04 -4.31 12.57
C GLY A 3 -1.07 -4.21 13.77
N THR A 4 -1.29 -3.29 14.70
CA THR A 4 -0.45 -3.12 15.90
C THR A 4 -0.61 -4.27 16.90
N LEU A 5 -1.70 -5.04 16.83
CA LEU A 5 -1.90 -6.25 17.63
C LEU A 5 -0.96 -7.40 17.22
N ILE A 6 -0.32 -7.32 16.05
CA ILE A 6 0.50 -8.39 15.46
C ILE A 6 2.01 -8.20 15.77
N LEU A 7 2.41 -7.07 16.38
CA LEU A 7 3.81 -6.64 16.42
C LEU A 7 4.66 -7.29 17.55
N ARG A 8 5.58 -8.20 17.17
CA ARG A 8 6.79 -8.60 17.92
C ARG A 8 7.91 -9.05 16.93
N GLY A 9 8.52 -8.13 16.18
CA GLY A 9 9.77 -8.31 15.38
C GLY A 9 9.79 -7.73 13.94
N HIS A 10 10.84 -6.98 13.56
CA HIS A 10 10.85 -6.03 12.43
C HIS A 10 10.44 -6.59 11.03
N VAL A 11 11.05 -7.66 10.52
CA VAL A 11 10.75 -8.19 9.15
C VAL A 11 9.65 -9.25 9.17
N ARG A 12 9.58 -10.01 10.27
CA ARG A 12 8.60 -11.10 10.45
C ARG A 12 7.20 -10.52 10.62
N ASP A 13 7.07 -9.34 11.23
CA ASP A 13 5.80 -8.63 11.39
C ASP A 13 5.26 -8.10 10.06
N GLN A 14 6.09 -7.52 9.19
CA GLN A 14 5.65 -7.02 7.88
C GLN A 14 5.09 -8.15 7.00
N LYS A 15 5.77 -9.30 6.95
CA LYS A 15 5.25 -10.48 6.24
C LYS A 15 3.95 -11.02 6.82
N ARG A 16 3.81 -11.01 8.15
CA ARG A 16 2.56 -11.45 8.82
C ARG A 16 1.40 -10.51 8.51
N ILE A 17 1.64 -9.19 8.53
CA ILE A 17 0.63 -8.20 8.16
C ILE A 17 0.25 -8.35 6.68
N LEU A 18 1.22 -8.54 5.78
CA LEU A 18 0.93 -8.77 4.37
C LEU A 18 0.10 -10.04 4.14
N GLY A 19 0.45 -11.14 4.81
CA GLY A 19 -0.34 -12.38 4.76
C GLY A 19 -1.77 -12.18 5.28
N PHE A 20 -1.93 -11.42 6.37
CA PHE A 20 -3.24 -11.04 6.88
C PHE A 20 -4.05 -10.19 5.88
N VAL A 21 -3.41 -9.21 5.23
CA VAL A 21 -4.05 -8.40 4.17
C VAL A 21 -4.47 -9.28 2.99
N VAL A 22 -3.63 -10.22 2.54
CA VAL A 22 -4.00 -11.18 1.47
C VAL A 22 -5.26 -11.95 1.84
N LEU A 23 -5.34 -12.48 3.06
CA LEU A 23 -6.50 -13.24 3.52
C LEU A 23 -7.77 -12.38 3.59
N ILE A 24 -7.68 -11.16 4.11
CA ILE A 24 -8.84 -10.26 4.18
C ILE A 24 -9.31 -9.87 2.78
N VAL A 25 -8.41 -9.54 1.86
CA VAL A 25 -8.78 -9.15 0.50
C VAL A 25 -9.36 -10.34 -0.26
N ALA A 26 -8.87 -11.56 -0.04
CA ALA A 26 -9.48 -12.77 -0.58
C ALA A 26 -10.89 -12.98 -0.04
N PHE A 27 -11.11 -12.76 1.27
CA PHE A 27 -12.44 -12.82 1.85
C PHE A 27 -13.37 -11.70 1.34
N ALA A 28 -12.83 -10.51 1.08
CA ALA A 28 -13.56 -9.41 0.45
C ALA A 28 -13.95 -9.74 -1.00
N ALA A 29 -13.07 -10.42 -1.74
CA ALA A 29 -13.33 -10.88 -3.11
C ALA A 29 -14.44 -11.95 -3.13
N THR A 30 -14.38 -12.91 -2.22
CA THR A 30 -15.43 -13.94 -2.06
C THR A 30 -16.77 -13.33 -1.62
N SER A 31 -16.79 -12.43 -0.65
CA SER A 31 -18.06 -11.77 -0.25
C SER A 31 -18.69 -10.94 -1.37
N ALA A 32 -17.87 -10.37 -2.27
CA ALA A 32 -18.36 -9.66 -3.45
C ALA A 32 -19.03 -10.59 -4.48
N THR A 33 -18.69 -11.88 -4.54
CA THR A 33 -19.39 -12.84 -5.42
C THR A 33 -20.81 -13.13 -4.94
N PHE A 34 -21.09 -12.99 -3.64
CA PHE A 34 -22.42 -13.10 -3.05
C PHE A 34 -23.20 -11.77 -3.00
N ASP A 35 -22.75 -10.74 -3.74
CA ASP A 35 -23.36 -9.40 -3.77
C ASP A 35 -23.44 -8.67 -2.42
N SER A 36 -22.69 -9.13 -1.42
CA SER A 36 -22.61 -8.47 -0.11
C SER A 36 -21.63 -7.29 -0.14
N ARG A 37 -22.07 -6.19 -0.77
CA ARG A 37 -21.26 -4.97 -0.98
C ARG A 37 -20.78 -4.35 0.32
N TRP A 38 -21.63 -4.34 1.35
CA TRP A 38 -21.29 -3.80 2.67
C TRP A 38 -20.17 -4.58 3.34
N LEU A 39 -20.26 -5.91 3.34
CA LEU A 39 -19.24 -6.77 3.95
C LEU A 39 -17.91 -6.63 3.21
N SER A 40 -17.94 -6.66 1.87
CA SER A 40 -16.73 -6.46 1.05
C SER A 40 -16.08 -5.09 1.34
N GLY A 41 -16.88 -4.02 1.43
CA GLY A 41 -16.40 -2.68 1.78
C GLY A 41 -15.75 -2.59 3.16
N ILE A 42 -16.35 -3.21 4.18
CA ILE A 42 -15.80 -3.26 5.54
C ILE A 42 -14.47 -4.03 5.56
N LEU A 43 -14.41 -5.16 4.86
CA LEU A 43 -13.19 -5.96 4.76
C LEU A 43 -12.08 -5.21 4.03
N LEU A 44 -12.39 -4.52 2.93
CA LEU A 44 -11.42 -3.68 2.23
C LEU A 44 -10.92 -2.51 3.08
N ALA A 45 -11.81 -1.87 3.86
CA ALA A 45 -11.42 -0.83 4.80
C ALA A 45 -10.49 -1.38 5.89
N LEU A 46 -10.76 -2.58 6.41
CA LEU A 46 -9.90 -3.28 7.37
C LEU A 46 -8.54 -3.63 6.76
N ALA A 47 -8.52 -4.15 5.52
CA ALA A 47 -7.29 -4.45 4.78
C ALA A 47 -6.43 -3.21 4.58
N MET A 48 -7.04 -2.08 4.17
CA MET A 48 -6.35 -0.79 4.04
C MET A 48 -5.78 -0.30 5.39
N GLY A 49 -6.57 -0.44 6.46
CA GLY A 49 -6.12 -0.10 7.81
C GLY A 49 -4.93 -0.94 8.30
N ALA A 50 -4.87 -2.22 7.93
CA ALA A 50 -3.74 -3.09 8.20
C ALA A 50 -2.53 -2.77 7.31
N LEU A 51 -2.73 -2.52 6.02
CA LEU A 51 -1.65 -2.22 5.07
C LEU A 51 -0.88 -0.94 5.47
N ASN A 52 -1.57 0.07 6.00
CA ASN A 52 -0.94 1.29 6.52
C ASN A 52 0.05 1.04 7.68
N THR A 53 -0.03 -0.10 8.36
CA THR A 53 0.92 -0.45 9.44
C THR A 53 2.19 -1.14 8.95
N VAL A 54 2.19 -1.67 7.71
CA VAL A 54 3.39 -2.27 7.08
C VAL A 54 4.48 -1.23 6.87
N PHE A 55 4.08 0.02 6.64
CA PHE A 55 4.99 1.14 6.39
C PHE A 55 5.51 1.82 7.66
N THR A 56 5.15 1.32 8.85
CA THR A 56 5.77 1.73 10.11
C THR A 56 7.11 1.02 10.25
N ARG A 57 8.20 1.79 10.36
CA ARG A 57 9.54 1.29 10.70
C ARG A 57 9.91 1.87 12.06
N ASP A 58 10.29 1.00 12.99
CA ASP A 58 10.90 1.39 14.28
C ASP A 58 10.03 2.35 15.12
N GLY A 59 8.71 2.16 15.12
CA GLY A 59 7.78 2.98 15.91
C GLY A 59 7.43 4.34 15.29
N GLU A 60 8.14 4.76 14.24
CA GLU A 60 7.82 5.95 13.46
C GLU A 60 7.10 5.57 12.15
N ILE A 61 6.03 6.30 11.82
CA ILE A 61 5.29 6.09 10.57
C ILE A 61 6.17 6.60 9.44
N SER A 62 6.95 5.71 8.83
CA SER A 62 7.96 6.12 7.84
C SER A 62 7.29 6.77 6.64
N PHE A 63 6.21 6.19 6.10
CA PHE A 63 5.44 6.75 4.98
C PHE A 63 4.03 6.13 4.89
N GLY A 64 3.07 6.62 5.68
CA GLY A 64 1.66 6.25 5.49
C GLY A 64 1.08 6.87 4.22
N VAL A 65 0.12 6.20 3.56
CA VAL A 65 -0.62 6.76 2.40
C VAL A 65 -1.25 8.11 2.76
N THR A 66 -1.62 8.31 4.03
CA THR A 66 -2.17 9.57 4.56
C THR A 66 -1.15 10.74 4.60
N TYR A 67 0.15 10.46 4.50
CA TYR A 67 1.20 11.47 4.39
C TYR A 67 1.56 11.84 2.93
N MET A 68 0.76 11.39 1.96
CA MET A 68 0.96 11.65 0.53
C MET A 68 1.03 13.14 0.18
N THR A 69 0.30 14.00 0.90
CA THR A 69 0.35 15.46 0.73
C THR A 69 1.72 16.03 1.10
N GLY A 70 2.35 15.53 2.15
CA GLY A 70 3.70 15.91 2.55
C GLY A 70 4.76 15.52 1.51
N ALA A 71 4.58 14.40 0.81
CA ALA A 71 5.46 14.02 -0.30
C ALA A 71 5.37 14.99 -1.47
N LEU A 72 4.16 15.47 -1.81
CA LEU A 72 3.96 16.47 -2.87
C LEU A 72 4.55 17.83 -2.50
N VAL A 73 4.41 18.24 -1.24
CA VAL A 73 5.05 19.47 -0.73
C VAL A 73 6.58 19.38 -0.83
N LYS A 74 7.17 18.26 -0.39
CA LYS A 74 8.64 18.04 -0.49
C LYS A 74 9.12 17.95 -1.93
N LEU A 75 8.29 17.42 -2.83
CA LEU A 75 8.56 17.47 -4.27
C LEU A 75 8.63 18.92 -4.77
N GLY A 76 7.64 19.75 -4.43
CA GLY A 76 7.63 21.17 -4.82
C GLY A 76 8.83 21.93 -4.27
N GLN A 77 9.16 21.73 -2.99
CA GLN A 77 10.35 22.31 -2.36
C GLN A 77 11.64 21.85 -3.05
N GLY A 78 11.76 20.56 -3.39
CA GLY A 78 12.93 20.03 -4.06
C GLY A 78 13.08 20.53 -5.51
N LEU A 79 11.97 20.78 -6.21
CA LEU A 79 12.00 21.44 -7.54
C LEU A 79 12.46 22.89 -7.43
N VAL A 80 11.96 23.64 -6.44
CA VAL A 80 12.40 25.02 -6.18
C VAL A 80 13.88 25.06 -5.79
N ALA A 81 14.35 24.13 -4.95
CA ALA A 81 15.76 24.02 -4.59
C ALA A 81 16.64 23.69 -5.80
N ALA A 82 16.20 22.78 -6.67
CA ALA A 82 16.90 22.45 -7.91
C ALA A 82 16.98 23.64 -8.89
N ALA A 83 15.90 24.44 -8.98
CA ALA A 83 15.87 25.66 -9.78
C ALA A 83 16.81 26.76 -9.24
N ARG A 84 17.03 26.80 -7.92
CA ARG A 84 17.97 27.73 -7.25
C ARG A 84 19.43 27.24 -7.20
N GLY A 85 19.77 26.16 -7.90
CA GLY A 85 21.13 25.62 -7.95
C GLY A 85 21.50 24.62 -6.84
N GLY A 86 20.52 24.20 -6.03
CA GLY A 86 20.69 23.14 -5.04
C GLY A 86 20.66 21.72 -5.65
N SER A 87 20.64 20.70 -4.79
CA SER A 87 20.66 19.29 -5.22
C SER A 87 19.49 18.93 -6.15
N ARG A 88 19.77 18.52 -7.38
CA ARG A 88 18.77 18.23 -8.43
C ARG A 88 18.04 16.90 -8.28
N THR A 89 18.40 16.03 -7.35
CA THR A 89 17.90 14.65 -7.28
C THR A 89 17.00 14.35 -6.09
N VAL A 90 16.92 15.24 -5.08
CA VAL A 90 16.15 14.99 -3.84
C VAL A 90 14.64 14.94 -4.09
N TRP A 91 14.13 15.69 -5.07
CA TRP A 91 12.71 15.67 -5.43
C TRP A 91 12.28 14.37 -6.12
N VAL A 92 13.20 13.68 -6.81
CA VAL A 92 12.90 12.48 -7.62
C VAL A 92 12.32 11.37 -6.76
N ARG A 93 12.86 11.14 -5.56
CA ARG A 93 12.35 10.14 -4.63
C ARG A 93 10.88 10.41 -4.24
N HIS A 94 10.55 11.67 -3.95
CA HIS A 94 9.20 12.07 -3.59
C HIS A 94 8.23 11.95 -4.77
N PHE A 95 8.71 12.26 -5.99
CA PHE A 95 7.96 12.09 -7.22
C PHE A 95 7.65 10.62 -7.49
N VAL A 96 8.66 9.74 -7.46
CA VAL A 96 8.48 8.30 -7.69
C VAL A 96 7.49 7.70 -6.68
N MET A 97 7.59 8.11 -5.41
CA MET A 97 6.64 7.67 -4.39
C MET A 97 5.21 8.11 -4.73
N TRP A 98 4.99 9.40 -5.02
CA TRP A 98 3.67 9.92 -5.35
C TRP A 98 3.10 9.29 -6.64
N ALA A 99 3.93 9.21 -7.68
CA ALA A 99 3.58 8.65 -8.98
C ALA A 99 3.23 7.17 -8.89
N SER A 100 3.94 6.37 -8.09
CA SER A 100 3.59 4.96 -7.90
C SER A 100 2.22 4.75 -7.26
N ILE A 101 1.83 5.61 -6.31
CA ILE A 101 0.47 5.59 -5.72
C ILE A 101 -0.57 6.01 -6.78
N ALA A 102 -0.31 7.10 -7.51
CA ALA A 102 -1.23 7.59 -8.54
C ALA A 102 -1.46 6.57 -9.67
N VAL A 103 -0.37 5.96 -10.17
CA VAL A 103 -0.42 4.90 -11.18
C VAL A 103 -1.16 3.67 -10.63
N GLY A 104 -0.87 3.25 -9.39
CA GLY A 104 -1.57 2.15 -8.75
C GLY A 104 -3.08 2.39 -8.64
N ALA A 105 -3.49 3.61 -8.27
CA ALA A 105 -4.91 3.99 -8.21
C ALA A 105 -5.57 3.97 -9.60
N ALA A 106 -4.90 4.51 -10.63
CA ALA A 106 -5.39 4.49 -12.00
C ALA A 106 -5.54 3.06 -12.54
N LEU A 107 -4.53 2.21 -12.33
CA LEU A 107 -4.58 0.80 -12.70
C LEU A 107 -5.69 0.05 -11.95
N GLY A 108 -5.91 0.35 -10.67
CA GLY A 108 -7.02 -0.20 -9.89
C GLY A 108 -8.38 0.19 -10.45
N ALA A 109 -8.56 1.48 -10.80
CA ALA A 109 -9.80 1.99 -11.41
C ALA A 109 -10.06 1.37 -12.79
N LEU A 110 -9.02 1.27 -13.63
CA LEU A 110 -9.11 0.62 -14.94
C LEU A 110 -9.44 -0.87 -14.82
N SER A 111 -8.82 -1.56 -13.86
CA SER A 111 -9.12 -2.97 -13.57
C SER A 111 -10.57 -3.12 -13.14
N TYR A 112 -11.07 -2.26 -12.25
CA TYR A 112 -12.48 -2.28 -11.85
C TYR A 112 -13.42 -1.98 -13.02
N ALA A 113 -13.09 -1.01 -13.88
CA ALA A 113 -13.88 -0.70 -15.07
C ALA A 113 -13.96 -1.90 -16.04
N ALA A 114 -12.86 -2.63 -16.22
CA ALA A 114 -12.77 -3.75 -17.16
C ALA A 114 -13.39 -5.06 -16.64
N ILE A 115 -13.13 -5.43 -15.39
CA ILE A 115 -13.50 -6.76 -14.84
C ILE A 115 -14.38 -6.71 -13.59
N GLN A 116 -14.80 -5.52 -13.14
CA GLN A 116 -15.75 -5.30 -12.04
C GLN A 116 -15.34 -6.07 -10.76
N LYS A 117 -16.20 -7.00 -10.30
CA LYS A 117 -15.94 -7.87 -9.12
C LYS A 117 -14.65 -8.68 -9.27
N GLY A 118 -14.26 -9.03 -10.50
CA GLY A 118 -13.00 -9.73 -10.80
C GLY A 118 -11.75 -8.92 -10.46
N ALA A 119 -11.85 -7.59 -10.34
CA ALA A 119 -10.71 -6.74 -9.98
C ALA A 119 -10.16 -7.06 -8.59
N LEU A 120 -11.01 -7.50 -7.66
CA LEU A 120 -10.56 -7.92 -6.32
C LEU A 120 -9.64 -9.15 -6.40
N TRP A 121 -9.92 -10.10 -7.29
CA TRP A 121 -9.06 -11.26 -7.50
C TRP A 121 -7.71 -10.89 -8.12
N ALA A 122 -7.68 -9.90 -9.02
CA ALA A 122 -6.42 -9.36 -9.52
C ALA A 122 -5.56 -8.79 -8.38
N ILE A 123 -6.17 -8.07 -7.43
CA ILE A 123 -5.47 -7.56 -6.24
C ILE A 123 -4.95 -8.71 -5.36
N VAL A 124 -5.76 -9.75 -5.13
CA VAL A 124 -5.34 -10.94 -4.37
C VAL A 124 -4.10 -11.58 -5.00
N LEU A 125 -4.07 -11.76 -6.32
CA LEU A 125 -2.94 -12.34 -7.04
C LEU A 125 -1.67 -11.48 -6.90
N VAL A 126 -1.79 -10.16 -7.05
CA VAL A 126 -0.66 -9.24 -6.87
C VAL A 126 -0.14 -9.28 -5.43
N LEU A 127 -1.01 -9.27 -4.43
CA LEU A 127 -0.57 -9.32 -3.03
C LEU A 127 0.04 -10.69 -2.65
N ALA A 128 -0.53 -11.78 -3.17
CA ALA A 128 -0.04 -13.14 -2.94
C ALA A 128 1.33 -13.36 -3.60
N THR A 129 1.55 -12.82 -4.80
CA THR A 129 2.86 -12.88 -5.46
C THR A 129 3.91 -12.09 -4.68
N ILE A 130 3.59 -10.89 -4.20
CA ILE A 130 4.49 -10.10 -3.34
C ILE A 130 4.79 -10.86 -2.03
N TYR A 131 3.78 -11.48 -1.41
CA TYR A 131 3.94 -12.28 -0.19
C TYR A 131 4.88 -13.48 -0.40
N ALA A 132 4.77 -14.14 -1.56
CA ALA A 132 5.58 -15.29 -1.92
C ALA A 132 7.06 -14.94 -2.16
N VAL A 133 7.41 -13.67 -2.44
CA VAL A 133 8.81 -13.27 -2.63
C VAL A 133 9.60 -13.52 -1.32
N PRO A 134 10.69 -14.32 -1.37
CA PRO A 134 11.53 -14.55 -0.19
C PRO A 134 12.20 -13.23 0.21
N SER A 135 11.98 -12.80 1.45
CA SER A 135 12.68 -11.65 2.02
C SER A 135 14.13 -12.05 2.25
N LYS A 136 15.07 -11.33 1.64
CA LYS A 136 16.51 -11.52 1.91
C LYS A 136 16.70 -11.47 3.43
N ARG A 137 17.20 -12.55 4.03
CA ARG A 137 17.61 -12.55 5.44
C ARG A 137 18.74 -11.54 5.54
N ALA A 138 18.62 -10.56 6.43
CA ALA A 138 19.77 -9.80 6.87
C ALA A 138 20.73 -10.81 7.51
N ALA A 139 21.85 -11.07 6.84
CA ALA A 139 22.98 -11.79 7.41
C ALA A 139 23.75 -10.84 8.33
#